data_AF-A0A3N4LE29-F1
#
_entry.id   AF-A0A3N4LE29-F1
#
_cell.length_a   1.000
_cell.length_b   1.000
_cell.length_c   1.000
_cell.angle_alpha   90.00
_cell.angle_beta   90.00
_cell.angle_gamma   90.00
#
_symmetry.space_group_name_H-M   'P 1'
#
loop_
_entity.id
_entity.type
_entity.pdbx_description
1 polymer ?
#
loop_
_entity_poly.entity_id
_entity_poly.type
_entity_poly.pdbx_seq_one_letter_code
_entity_poly.pdbx_strand_id
1 'polypeptide(L)' 'MANRYNKRYVIESFEPNTVISLRIPKEDRGTLDHPRLYARVIGQPHSGRYQLQTEHGILDRLYPTSELNRV' A
#
# COMPACT_ATOMS: atom_id res chain seq x y z
N MET A 1 -18.14 1.36 30.22
CA MET A 1 -18.11 0.60 28.95
C MET A 1 -17.54 1.52 27.88
N ALA A 2 -16.27 1.33 27.51
CA ALA A 2 -15.62 2.15 26.49
C ALA A 2 -15.82 1.50 25.12
N ASN A 3 -16.53 2.18 24.21
CA ASN A 3 -16.66 1.75 22.82
C ASN A 3 -15.27 1.78 22.17
N ARG A 4 -14.70 0.59 21.95
CA ARG A 4 -13.48 0.41 21.15
C ARG A 4 -13.79 0.82 19.71
N TYR A 5 -13.40 2.03 19.34
CA TYR A 5 -13.42 2.52 17.97
C TYR A 5 -12.48 1.64 17.13
N ASN A 6 -13.03 0.64 16.44
CA ASN A 6 -12.28 -0.19 15.50
C ASN A 6 -12.43 0.42 14.11
N LYS A 7 -11.77 1.56 13.87
CA LYS A 7 -11.76 2.23 12.55
C LYS A 7 -10.75 1.52 11.65
N ARG A 8 -11.02 0.24 11.37
CA ARG A 8 -10.31 -0.53 10.35
C ARG A 8 -10.88 -0.11 9.00
N TYR A 9 -10.31 0.94 8.40
CA TYR A 9 -10.43 1.18 6.96
C TYR A 9 -9.69 0.04 6.24
N VAL A 10 -10.28 -1.15 6.21
CA VAL A 10 -9.82 -2.22 5.33
C VAL A 10 -10.34 -1.83 3.96
N ILE A 11 -9.45 -1.31 3.11
CA ILE A 11 -9.76 -1.05 1.72
C ILE A 11 -10.10 -2.42 1.10
N GLU A 12 -11.35 -2.61 0.66
CA GLU A 12 -11.82 -3.92 0.19
C GLU A 12 -11.15 -4.30 -1.13
N SER A 13 -10.99 -3.33 -2.04
CA SER A 13 -10.22 -3.49 -3.26
C SER A 13 -9.70 -2.18 -3.84
N PHE A 14 -8.61 -2.24 -4.61
CA PHE A 14 -8.13 -1.13 -5.42
C PHE A 14 -8.48 -1.37 -6.88
N GLU A 15 -8.98 -0.34 -7.57
CA GLU A 15 -9.18 -0.41 -9.01
C GLU A 15 -7.83 -0.43 -9.74
N PRO A 16 -7.70 -1.20 -10.83
CA PRO A 16 -6.52 -1.12 -11.69
C PRO A 16 -6.34 0.32 -12.21
N ASN A 17 -5.08 0.75 -12.31
CA ASN A 17 -4.62 2.12 -12.56
C ASN A 17 -4.81 3.14 -11.43
N THR A 18 -5.28 2.73 -10.25
CA THR A 18 -5.31 3.62 -9.08
C THR A 18 -3.90 3.93 -8.60
N VAL A 19 -3.62 5.22 -8.33
CA VAL A 19 -2.38 5.65 -7.66
C VAL A 19 -2.50 5.39 -6.16
N ILE A 20 -1.50 4.71 -5.63
CA ILE A 20 -1.38 4.37 -4.21
C ILE A 20 -0.01 4.79 -3.69
N SER A 21 0.09 4.92 -2.38
CA SER A 21 1.34 5.10 -1.66
C SER A 21 1.61 3.89 -0.77
N LEU A 22 2.83 3.39 -0.81
CA LEU A 22 3.31 2.34 0.07
C LEU A 22 4.45 2.88 0.93
N ARG A 23 4.46 2.46 2.20
CA ARG A 23 5.53 2.80 3.13
C ARG A 23 6.70 1.87 2.89
N ILE A 24 7.86 2.40 2.53
CA ILE A 24 9.09 1.59 2.48
C ILE A 24 9.68 1.55 3.90
N PRO A 25 9.84 0.36 4.51
CA PRO A 25 10.64 0.24 5.72
C PRO A 25 12.10 0.55 5.36
N LYS A 26 12.64 1.62 5.93
CA LYS A 26 14.06 1.96 5.86
C LYS A 26 14.78 1.32 7.04
N GLU A 27 16.02 0.88 6.81
CA GLU A 27 16.89 0.31 7.86
C GLU A 27 17.22 1.33 8.96
N ASP A 28 17.18 2.62 8.61
CA ASP A 28 17.51 3.74 9.49
C ASP A 28 16.26 4.26 10.25
N ARG A 29 16.25 4.09 11.57
CA ARG A 29 15.15 4.48 12.48
C ARG A 29 15.12 5.99 12.80
N GLY A 30 16.03 6.80 12.26
CA GLY A 30 16.29 8.16 12.73
C GLY A 30 15.40 9.29 12.18
N THR A 31 14.58 9.07 11.15
CA THR A 31 13.82 10.14 10.50
C THR A 31 12.32 9.90 10.63
N LEU A 32 11.57 10.88 11.17
CA LEU A 32 10.11 10.81 11.34
C LEU A 32 9.37 10.56 10.01
N ASP A 33 9.94 11.04 8.91
CA ASP A 33 9.39 10.91 7.57
C ASP A 33 9.95 9.67 6.87
N HIS A 34 9.22 8.56 6.95
CA HIS A 34 9.48 7.40 6.11
C HIS A 34 9.18 7.74 4.64
N PRO A 35 10.11 7.47 3.70
CA PRO A 35 9.85 7.70 2.30
C PRO A 35 8.64 6.86 1.85
N ARG A 36 7.67 7.55 1.24
CA ARG A 36 6.51 6.93 0.61
C ARG A 36 6.84 6.70 -0.85
N LEU A 37 6.66 5.47 -1.31
CA LEU A 37 6.79 5.13 -2.72
C LEU A 37 5.40 5.20 -3.35
N TYR A 38 5.29 5.95 -4.43
CA TYR A 38 4.06 6.05 -5.20
C TYR A 38 4.07 5.01 -6.30
N ALA A 39 2.99 4.25 -6.40
CA ALA A 39 2.82 3.22 -7.40
C ALA A 39 1.39 3.21 -7.95
N ARG A 40 1.22 2.67 -9.13
CA ARG A 40 -0.06 2.39 -9.76
C ARG A 40 -0.36 0.92 -9.64
N VAL A 41 -1.61 0.58 -9.34
CA VAL A 41 -2.06 -0.82 -9.33
C VAL A 41 -2.16 -1.29 -10.78
N ILE A 42 -1.42 -2.33 -11.16
CA ILE A 42 -1.56 -2.95 -12.49
C ILE A 42 -2.76 -3.89 -12.49
N GLY A 43 -2.91 -4.64 -11.41
CA GLY A 43 -3.98 -5.60 -11.23
C GLY A 43 -3.84 -6.39 -9.94
N GLN A 44 -4.81 -7.27 -9.72
CA GLN A 44 -4.89 -8.15 -8.56
C GLN A 44 -4.74 -9.61 -9.02
N PRO A 45 -3.52 -10.16 -9.08
CA PRO A 45 -3.32 -11.57 -9.43
C PRO A 45 -3.83 -12.52 -8.33
N HIS A 46 -4.01 -12.04 -7.09
CA HIS A 46 -4.54 -12.83 -5.99
C HIS A 46 -5.37 -11.98 -5.02
N SER A 47 -6.42 -12.55 -4.42
CA SER A 47 -7.27 -11.82 -3.48
C SER A 47 -6.44 -11.22 -2.34
N GLY A 48 -6.54 -9.90 -2.17
CA GLY A 48 -5.79 -9.13 -1.18
C GLY A 48 -4.32 -8.87 -1.50
N ARG A 49 -3.81 -9.26 -2.68
CA ARG A 49 -2.43 -9.00 -3.12
C ARG A 49 -2.41 -8.31 -4.48
N TYR A 50 -1.72 -7.17 -4.55
CA TYR A 50 -1.67 -6.33 -5.74
C TYR A 50 -0.30 -6.32 -6.35
N GLN A 51 -0.27 -6.29 -7.68
CA GLN A 51 0.94 -6.01 -8.45
C GLN A 51 0.99 -4.51 -8.72
N LEU A 52 2.14 -3.92 -8.42
CA LEU A 52 2.32 -2.48 -8.41
C LEU A 52 3.36 -2.06 -9.46
N GLN A 53 3.08 -0.96 -10.13
CA GLN A 53 4.01 -0.29 -11.03
C GLN A 53 4.40 1.05 -10.45
N THR A 54 5.67 1.21 -10.14
CA THR A 54 6.25 2.52 -9.84
C THR A 54 6.69 3.22 -11.11
N GLU A 55 7.09 4.49 -11.01
CA GLU A 55 7.68 5.20 -12.14
C GLU A 55 8.97 4.55 -12.67
N HIS A 56 9.67 3.78 -11.82
CA HIS A 56 10.92 3.12 -12.17
C HIS A 56 10.74 1.70 -12.73
N GLY A 57 9.55 1.10 -12.57
CA GLY A 57 9.30 -0.26 -13.03
C GLY A 57 8.21 -0.99 -12.24
N ILE A 58 7.98 -2.23 -12.64
CA ILE A 58 7.02 -3.14 -12.03
C ILE A 58 7.69 -3.80 -10.82
N LEU A 59 7.03 -3.78 -9.66
CA LEU A 59 7.51 -4.54 -8.50
C LEU A 59 7.20 -6.03 -8.71
N ASP A 60 8.25 -6.85 -8.66
CA ASP A 60 8.12 -8.31 -8.68
C ASP A 60 7.40 -8.85 -7.44
N ARG A 61 7.41 -8.09 -6.34
CA ARG A 61 6.73 -8.45 -5.11
C ARG A 61 5.27 -8.03 -5.15
N LEU A 62 4.39 -8.95 -4.78
CA LEU A 62 2.98 -8.66 -4.53
C LEU A 62 2.79 -8.04 -3.15
N TYR A 63 2.11 -6.90 -3.09
CA TYR A 63 1.88 -6.18 -1.83
C TYR A 63 0.48 -6.43 -1.29
N PRO A 64 0.33 -6.68 0.03
CA PRO A 64 -0.98 -6.84 0.64
C PRO A 64 -1.71 -5.50 0.76
N THR A 65 -3.04 -5.52 0.70
CA THR A 65 -3.88 -4.32 0.88
C THR A 65 -3.52 -3.51 2.14
N SER A 66 -3.10 -4.19 3.22
CA SER A 66 -2.79 -3.56 4.50
C SER A 66 -1.62 -2.57 4.46
N GLU A 67 -0.73 -2.70 3.48
CA GLU A 67 0.43 -1.79 3.32
C GLU A 67 0.18 -0.69 2.28
N LEU A 68 -0.95 -0.75 1.59
CA LEU A 68 -1.32 0.17 0.51
C LEU A 68 -2.23 1.25 1.06
N ASN A 69 -1.86 2.50 0.84
CA ASN A 69 -2.70 3.63 1.16
C ASN A 69 -3.08 4.35 -0.13
N ARG A 70 -4.38 4.57 -0.34
CA ARG A 70 -4.85 5.46 -1.39
C ARG A 70 -4.42 6.88 -1.05
N VAL A 71 -3.84 7.58 -2.04
CA VAL A 71 -3.42 8.99 -1.94
C VAL A 71 -4.60 9.90 -2.23
#